data_AF-A0A349JLQ8-F1
#
_entry.id   AF-A0A349JLQ8-F1
#
_cell.length_a   1.000
_cell.length_b   1.000
_cell.length_c   1.000
_cell.angle_alpha   90.00
_cell.angle_beta   90.00
_cell.angle_gamma   90.00
#
_symmetry.space_group_name_H-M   'P 1'
#
loop_
_entity.id
_entity.type
_entity.pdbx_description
1 polymer ?
#
loop_
_entity_poly.entity_id
_entity_poly.type
_entity_poly.pdbx_seq_one_letter_code
_entity_poly.pdbx_strand_id
1 'polypeptide(L)'
;GGIEQQLEELSKQVSHALVNAAGVECDRYVRESPRFYDEDTFSIYQFRQTLQQTSQGYDCENMVDAQPAIRQLLRLDFEPKVSKTIRQSFRQTVNKTLKDHLLPMAEKQADEILQKYDRARDYVEQTLAQEAEEKIARNLRLQAENEEKIEKYDRAVSGINSCLQAMQLYEHLLPVIGQNDRVSVDGE
;
A
#
# COMPACT_ATOMS: atom_id res chain seq x y z
N GLY A 1 -16.92 0.42 -6.86
CA GLY A 1 -16.10 1.61 -6.56
C GLY A 1 -15.24 1.28 -5.38
N GLY A 2 -13.92 1.48 -5.47
CA GLY A 2 -12.98 1.16 -4.39
C GLY A 2 -11.54 1.30 -4.86
N ILE A 3 -10.59 1.21 -3.93
CA ILE A 3 -9.14 1.30 -4.20
C ILE A 3 -8.71 0.28 -5.26
N GLU A 4 -9.27 -0.93 -5.20
CA GLU A 4 -8.97 -2.01 -6.14
C GLU A 4 -9.34 -1.67 -7.59
N GLN A 5 -10.53 -1.09 -7.81
CA GLN A 5 -10.94 -0.64 -9.15
C GLN A 5 -10.10 0.53 -9.63
N GLN A 6 -9.74 1.47 -8.74
CA GLN A 6 -8.86 2.58 -9.09
C GLN A 6 -7.46 2.07 -9.48
N LEU A 7 -6.95 1.05 -8.79
CA LEU A 7 -5.66 0.44 -9.09
C LEU A 7 -5.69 -0.34 -10.41
N GLU A 8 -6.79 -1.04 -10.70
CA GLU A 8 -6.97 -1.75 -11.97
C GLU A 8 -7.04 -0.78 -13.16
N GLU A 9 -7.77 0.32 -13.01
CA GLU A 9 -7.84 1.36 -14.03
C GLU A 9 -6.50 2.08 -14.21
N LEU A 10 -5.78 2.35 -13.12
CA LEU A 10 -4.43 2.88 -13.18
C LEU A 10 -3.48 1.94 -13.89
N SER A 11 -3.56 0.64 -13.61
CA SER A 11 -2.76 -0.38 -14.29
C SER A 11 -2.98 -0.37 -15.81
N LYS A 12 -4.23 -0.22 -16.26
CA LYS A 12 -4.57 -0.06 -17.68
C LYS A 12 -3.96 1.22 -18.25
N GLN A 13 -4.09 2.36 -17.55
CA GLN A 13 -3.54 3.64 -18.00
C GLN A 13 -2.01 3.61 -18.12
N VAL A 14 -1.32 3.09 -17.09
CA VAL A 14 0.14 2.92 -17.10
C VAL A 14 0.57 1.99 -18.23
N SER A 15 -0.12 0.87 -18.43
CA SER A 15 0.18 -0.06 -19.52
C SER A 15 0.03 0.60 -20.89
N HIS A 16 -1.06 1.33 -21.12
CA HIS A 16 -1.26 2.08 -22.36
C HIS A 16 -0.20 3.15 -22.58
N ALA A 17 0.15 3.91 -21.53
CA ALA A 17 1.20 4.94 -21.61
C ALA A 17 2.57 4.33 -21.96
N LEU A 18 2.92 3.18 -21.36
CA LEU A 18 4.16 2.46 -21.65
C LEU A 18 4.19 1.90 -23.08
N VAL A 19 3.09 1.31 -23.56
CA VAL A 19 2.98 0.79 -24.94
C VAL A 19 3.12 1.93 -25.95
N ASN A 20 2.45 3.06 -25.71
CA ASN A 20 2.55 4.24 -26.58
C ASN A 20 3.98 4.80 -26.59
N ALA A 21 4.60 4.92 -25.41
CA ALA A 21 5.99 5.35 -25.29
C ALA A 21 6.96 4.42 -26.04
N ALA A 22 6.77 3.10 -25.92
CA ALA A 22 7.56 2.12 -26.66
C ALA A 22 7.36 2.27 -28.17
N GLY A 23 6.12 2.48 -28.64
CA GLY A 23 5.82 2.71 -30.06
C GLY A 23 6.53 3.95 -30.61
N VAL A 24 6.52 5.06 -29.87
CA VAL A 24 7.22 6.31 -30.25
C VAL A 24 8.73 6.11 -30.31
N GLU A 25 9.32 5.37 -29.37
CA GLU A 25 10.75 5.04 -29.41
C GLU A 25 11.08 4.10 -30.59
N CYS A 26 10.18 3.17 -30.94
CA CYS A 26 10.36 2.29 -32.10
C CYS A 26 10.33 3.05 -33.44
N ASP A 27 9.48 4.07 -33.59
CA ASP A 27 9.44 4.91 -34.80
C ASP A 27 10.79 5.60 -35.08
N ARG A 28 11.54 5.93 -34.02
CA ARG A 28 12.87 6.55 -34.13
C ARG A 28 13.91 5.62 -34.73
N TYR A 29 13.72 4.30 -34.69
CA TYR A 29 14.66 3.35 -35.31
C TYR A 29 14.43 3.16 -36.80
N VAL A 30 13.20 3.41 -37.28
CA VAL A 30 12.87 3.36 -38.72
C VAL A 30 13.51 4.53 -39.46
N ARG A 31 13.77 5.64 -38.75
CA ARG A 31 14.44 6.81 -39.31
C ARG A 31 15.96 6.69 -39.14
N GLU A 32 16.69 6.87 -40.23
CA GLU A 32 18.15 6.97 -40.20
C GLU A 32 18.57 8.19 -39.36
N SER A 33 19.66 8.05 -38.62
CA SER A 33 20.20 9.17 -37.85
C SER A 33 20.73 10.21 -38.83
N PRO A 34 20.57 11.53 -38.59
CA PRO A 34 21.25 12.55 -39.40
C PRO A 34 22.75 12.32 -39.47
N ARG A 35 23.34 11.83 -38.37
CA ARG A 35 24.76 11.49 -38.27
C ARG A 35 25.19 10.28 -39.10
N PHE A 36 24.25 9.46 -39.55
CA PHE A 36 24.53 8.39 -40.51
C PHE A 36 25.06 8.98 -41.82
N TYR A 37 24.73 10.23 -42.12
CA TYR A 37 25.13 10.94 -43.32
C TYR A 37 26.38 11.81 -43.20
N ASP A 38 26.97 11.88 -42.01
CA ASP A 38 28.15 12.71 -41.76
C ASP A 38 29.36 12.10 -42.48
N GLU A 39 30.05 12.93 -43.29
CA GLU A 39 31.16 12.52 -44.16
C GLU A 39 32.35 11.92 -43.40
N ASP A 40 32.47 12.21 -42.10
CA ASP A 40 33.54 11.73 -41.21
C ASP A 40 33.27 10.32 -40.63
N THR A 41 32.16 9.67 -40.98
CA THR A 41 31.87 8.30 -40.53
C THR A 41 32.31 7.26 -41.57
N PHE A 42 33.24 6.38 -41.18
CA PHE A 42 33.76 5.29 -42.03
C PHE A 42 32.64 4.43 -42.67
N SER A 43 31.50 4.32 -42.00
CA SER A 43 30.32 3.56 -42.42
C SER A 43 29.62 4.14 -43.64
N ILE A 44 29.56 5.48 -43.84
CA ILE A 44 28.81 6.02 -44.99
C ILE A 44 29.58 5.92 -46.30
N TYR A 45 30.90 6.10 -46.25
CA TYR A 45 31.72 5.94 -47.45
C TYR A 45 31.59 4.51 -48.00
N GLN A 46 31.69 3.52 -47.11
CA GLN A 46 31.46 2.11 -47.46
C GLN A 46 30.03 1.86 -47.94
N PHE A 47 29.03 2.46 -47.31
CA PHE A 47 27.63 2.32 -47.73
C PHE A 47 27.35 2.91 -49.12
N ARG A 48 27.84 4.12 -49.40
CA ARG A 48 27.74 4.76 -50.71
C ARG A 48 28.49 3.96 -51.76
N GLN A 49 29.68 3.45 -51.45
CA GLN A 49 30.46 2.62 -52.36
C GLN A 49 29.75 1.29 -52.65
N THR A 50 29.21 0.61 -51.64
CA THR A 50 28.44 -0.63 -51.83
C THR A 50 27.18 -0.37 -52.65
N LEU A 51 26.42 0.69 -52.39
CA LEU A 51 25.26 1.06 -53.21
C LEU A 51 25.64 1.43 -54.65
N GLN A 52 26.76 2.12 -54.84
CA GLN A 52 27.25 2.50 -56.16
C GLN A 52 27.71 1.28 -56.97
N GLN A 53 28.39 0.31 -56.34
CA GLN A 53 28.77 -0.96 -56.96
C GLN A 53 27.54 -1.82 -57.29
N THR A 54 26.55 -1.82 -56.41
CA THR A 54 25.29 -2.57 -56.60
C THR A 54 24.43 -1.99 -57.74
N SER A 55 24.43 -0.66 -57.90
CA SER A 55 23.65 0.04 -58.93
C SER A 55 24.31 0.10 -60.32
N GLN A 56 25.56 -0.35 -60.44
CA GLN A 56 26.24 -0.51 -61.73
C GLN A 56 25.84 -1.79 -62.47
N GLY A 57 25.26 -2.77 -61.78
CA GLY A 57 24.70 -3.97 -62.39
C GLY A 57 23.27 -3.74 -62.89
N TYR A 58 22.95 -4.22 -64.09
CA TYR A 58 21.59 -4.14 -64.66
C TYR A 58 20.64 -5.21 -64.08
N ASP A 59 21.16 -6.26 -63.44
CA ASP A 59 20.39 -7.38 -62.89
C ASP A 59 20.14 -7.27 -61.38
N CYS A 60 18.93 -7.68 -60.98
CA CYS A 60 18.48 -7.69 -59.58
C CYS A 60 19.28 -8.64 -58.68
N GLU A 61 20.01 -9.60 -59.24
CA GLU A 61 20.88 -10.51 -58.46
C GLU A 61 22.00 -9.75 -57.73
N ASN A 62 22.55 -8.68 -58.33
CA ASN A 62 23.57 -7.86 -57.67
C ASN A 62 23.03 -7.20 -56.40
N MET A 63 21.74 -6.83 -56.36
CA MET A 63 21.08 -6.30 -55.16
C MET A 63 20.90 -7.36 -54.08
N VAL A 64 20.64 -8.61 -54.47
CA VAL A 64 20.53 -9.73 -53.53
C VAL A 64 21.88 -10.03 -52.90
N ASP A 65 22.95 -10.03 -53.70
CA ASP A 65 24.32 -10.28 -53.24
C ASP A 65 24.86 -9.17 -52.34
N ALA A 66 24.44 -7.92 -52.57
CA ALA A 66 24.81 -6.78 -51.74
C ALA A 66 23.99 -6.65 -50.45
N GLN A 67 22.84 -7.33 -50.35
CA GLN A 67 21.92 -7.25 -49.20
C GLN A 67 22.62 -7.50 -47.84
N PRO A 68 23.51 -8.51 -47.68
CA PRO A 68 24.17 -8.76 -46.40
C PRO A 68 25.07 -7.60 -45.97
N ALA A 69 25.82 -7.00 -46.91
CA ALA A 69 26.70 -5.86 -46.65
C ALA A 69 25.88 -4.62 -46.26
N ILE A 70 24.77 -4.35 -46.97
CA ILE A 70 23.84 -3.27 -46.65
C ILE A 70 23.24 -3.47 -45.24
N ARG A 71 22.82 -4.68 -44.88
CA ARG A 71 22.32 -4.99 -43.52
C ARG A 71 23.37 -4.77 -42.45
N GLN A 72 24.61 -5.15 -42.70
CA GLN A 72 25.70 -4.99 -41.74
C GLN A 72 26.02 -3.51 -41.49
N LEU A 73 25.95 -2.68 -42.54
CA LEU A 73 26.15 -1.24 -42.43
C LEU A 73 25.00 -0.54 -41.69
N LEU A 74 23.75 -0.89 -42.01
CA LEU A 74 22.57 -0.38 -41.28
C LEU A 74 22.58 -0.82 -39.81
N ARG A 75 23.11 -2.01 -39.50
CA ARG A 75 23.27 -2.49 -38.12
C ARG A 75 24.20 -1.60 -37.30
N LEU A 76 25.26 -1.04 -37.89
CA LEU A 76 26.18 -0.14 -37.20
C LEU A 76 25.49 1.15 -36.72
N ASP A 77 24.45 1.62 -37.40
CA ASP A 77 23.62 2.75 -36.97
C ASP A 77 22.53 2.32 -35.97
N PHE A 78 21.95 1.14 -36.16
CA PHE A 78 20.88 0.63 -35.33
C PHE A 78 21.33 0.27 -33.90
N GLU A 79 22.48 -0.37 -33.75
CA GLU A 79 22.96 -0.90 -32.48
C GLU A 79 23.23 0.19 -31.41
N PRO A 80 23.88 1.33 -31.75
CA PRO A 80 24.01 2.46 -30.82
C PRO A 80 22.66 3.08 -30.43
N LYS A 81 21.70 3.19 -31.36
CA LYS A 81 20.36 3.73 -31.07
C LYS A 81 19.62 2.85 -30.06
N VAL A 82 19.59 1.55 -30.28
CA VAL A 82 18.96 0.60 -29.35
C VAL A 82 19.65 0.62 -27.99
N SER A 83 20.99 0.62 -27.96
CA SER A 83 21.76 0.71 -26.72
C SER A 83 21.44 1.99 -25.92
N LYS A 84 21.37 3.14 -26.60
CA LYS A 84 21.00 4.42 -25.97
C LYS A 84 19.58 4.38 -25.42
N THR A 85 18.63 3.86 -26.18
CA THR A 85 17.23 3.79 -25.72
C THR A 85 17.09 2.88 -24.51
N ILE A 86 17.70 1.68 -24.52
CA ILE A 86 17.64 0.76 -23.38
C ILE A 86 18.28 1.38 -22.14
N ARG A 87 19.48 1.97 -22.28
CA ARG A 87 20.27 2.46 -21.13
C ARG A 87 19.80 3.80 -20.59
N GLN A 88 19.25 4.67 -21.44
CA GLN A 88 18.93 6.06 -21.07
C GLN A 88 17.43 6.33 -21.22
N SER A 89 16.91 6.36 -22.44
CA SER A 89 15.59 6.92 -22.74
C SER A 89 14.44 6.09 -22.16
N PHE A 90 14.41 4.79 -22.44
CA PHE A 90 13.28 3.93 -22.06
C PHE A 90 13.15 3.81 -20.53
N ARG A 91 14.26 3.62 -19.82
CA ARG A 91 14.27 3.58 -18.35
C ARG A 91 13.76 4.89 -17.74
N GLN A 92 14.17 6.03 -18.29
CA GLN A 92 13.70 7.34 -17.83
C GLN A 92 12.20 7.52 -18.10
N THR A 93 11.74 7.14 -19.29
CA THR A 93 10.33 7.20 -19.67
C THR A 93 9.48 6.34 -18.77
N VAL A 94 9.87 5.08 -18.52
CA VAL A 94 9.18 4.19 -17.57
C VAL A 94 9.09 4.82 -16.19
N ASN A 95 10.20 5.31 -15.64
CA ASN A 95 10.20 5.95 -14.33
C ASN A 95 9.32 7.18 -14.26
N LYS A 96 9.31 8.00 -15.32
CA LYS A 96 8.47 9.19 -15.40
C LYS A 96 6.99 8.80 -15.47
N THR A 97 6.63 7.87 -16.35
CA THR A 97 5.27 7.35 -16.48
C THR A 97 4.75 6.78 -15.16
N LEU A 98 5.58 6.01 -14.45
CA LEU A 98 5.21 5.49 -13.13
C LEU A 98 5.01 6.63 -12.11
N LYS A 99 5.90 7.61 -12.05
CA LYS A 99 5.76 8.75 -11.13
C LYS A 99 4.51 9.59 -11.43
N ASP A 100 4.31 9.95 -12.69
CA ASP A 100 3.22 10.83 -13.12
C ASP A 100 1.84 10.20 -12.88
N HIS A 101 1.74 8.86 -12.92
CA HIS A 101 0.48 8.14 -12.72
C HIS A 101 0.30 7.60 -11.29
N LEU A 102 1.32 7.03 -10.65
CA LEU A 102 1.19 6.41 -9.32
C LEU A 102 1.21 7.43 -8.18
N LEU A 103 2.06 8.47 -8.24
CA LEU A 103 2.19 9.42 -7.12
C LEU A 103 0.88 10.15 -6.81
N PRO A 104 0.15 10.71 -7.80
CA PRO A 104 -1.10 11.41 -7.50
C PRO A 104 -2.17 10.50 -6.92
N MET A 105 -2.23 9.24 -7.34
CA MET A 105 -3.17 8.26 -6.78
C MET A 105 -2.82 7.94 -5.32
N ALA A 106 -1.53 7.77 -5.02
CA ALA A 106 -1.06 7.50 -3.67
C ALA A 106 -1.34 8.68 -2.72
N GLU A 107 -1.09 9.91 -3.16
CA GLU A 107 -1.41 11.13 -2.41
C GLU A 107 -2.91 11.24 -2.15
N LYS A 108 -3.74 11.04 -3.18
CA LYS A 108 -5.20 11.06 -3.04
C LYS A 108 -5.70 10.00 -2.06
N GLN A 109 -5.14 8.78 -2.12
CA GLN A 109 -5.51 7.71 -1.19
C GLN A 109 -5.07 8.01 0.24
N ALA A 110 -3.89 8.60 0.44
CA ALA A 110 -3.44 9.03 1.76
C ALA A 110 -4.41 10.07 2.35
N ASP A 111 -4.83 11.05 1.55
CA ASP A 111 -5.80 12.06 1.97
C ASP A 111 -7.17 11.47 2.29
N GLU A 112 -7.68 10.55 1.47
CA GLU A 112 -8.95 9.86 1.70
C GLU A 112 -8.93 9.03 3.00
N ILE A 113 -7.79 8.41 3.32
CA ILE A 113 -7.60 7.66 4.58
C ILE A 113 -7.56 8.62 5.77
N LEU A 114 -6.80 9.71 5.68
CA LEU A 114 -6.68 10.71 6.74
C LEU A 114 -8.04 11.36 7.05
N GLN A 115 -8.83 11.69 6.03
CA GLN A 115 -10.18 12.25 6.23
C GLN A 115 -11.14 11.30 6.96
N LYS A 116 -10.93 9.99 6.87
CA LYS A 116 -11.74 9.00 7.59
C LYS A 116 -11.26 8.78 9.02
N TYR A 117 -10.01 9.12 9.32
CA TYR A 117 -9.41 8.91 10.64
C TYR A 117 -10.16 9.70 11.72
N ASP A 118 -10.45 10.98 11.49
CA ASP A 118 -11.15 11.81 12.48
C ASP A 118 -12.54 11.25 12.80
N ARG A 119 -13.30 10.85 11.77
CA ARG A 119 -14.62 10.22 11.95
C ARG A 119 -14.54 8.88 12.67
N ALA A 120 -13.53 8.07 12.37
CA ALA A 120 -13.31 6.79 13.05
C ALA A 120 -12.95 7.01 14.52
N ARG A 121 -12.13 8.04 14.80
CA ARG A 121 -11.78 8.43 16.16
C ARG A 121 -12.99 8.90 16.96
N ASP A 122 -13.79 9.80 16.42
CA ASP A 122 -15.02 10.29 17.08
C ASP A 122 -15.97 9.13 17.41
N TYR A 123 -16.15 8.20 16.46
CA TYR A 123 -16.97 7.01 16.66
C TYR A 123 -16.43 6.09 17.77
N VAL A 124 -15.11 5.89 17.81
CA VAL A 124 -14.47 5.10 18.87
C VAL A 124 -14.60 5.79 20.23
N GLU A 125 -14.41 7.10 20.30
CA GLU A 125 -14.58 7.88 21.53
C GLU A 125 -16.02 7.76 22.07
N GLN A 126 -17.03 7.88 21.20
CA GLN A 126 -18.44 7.69 21.58
C GLN A 126 -18.74 6.26 22.04
N THR A 127 -18.25 5.26 21.31
CA THR A 127 -18.47 3.85 21.65
C THR A 127 -17.81 3.51 22.98
N LEU A 128 -16.60 4.00 23.22
CA LEU A 128 -15.87 3.79 24.47
C LEU A 128 -16.57 4.46 25.65
N ALA A 129 -17.09 5.67 25.47
CA ALA A 129 -17.87 6.37 26.49
C ALA A 129 -19.13 5.57 26.87
N GLN A 130 -19.87 5.08 25.87
CA GLN A 130 -21.05 4.25 26.11
C GLN A 130 -20.71 2.93 26.83
N GLU A 131 -19.66 2.23 26.38
CA GLU A 131 -19.22 1.00 27.04
C GLU A 131 -18.76 1.24 28.50
N ALA A 132 -18.13 2.38 28.77
CA ALA A 132 -17.72 2.75 30.11
C ALA A 132 -18.93 3.03 31.01
N GLU A 133 -19.93 3.77 30.53
CA GLU A 133 -21.18 4.01 31.26
C GLU A 133 -21.92 2.71 31.57
N GLU A 134 -22.04 1.81 30.59
CA GLU A 134 -22.69 0.50 30.78
C GLU A 134 -21.94 -0.37 31.79
N LYS A 135 -20.59 -0.38 31.76
CA LYS A 135 -19.77 -1.09 32.74
C LYS A 135 -19.93 -0.52 34.15
N ILE A 136 -19.92 0.80 34.30
CA ILE A 136 -20.12 1.47 35.59
C ILE A 136 -21.51 1.15 36.15
N ALA A 137 -22.56 1.28 35.34
CA ALA A 137 -23.93 0.98 35.74
C ALA A 137 -24.09 -0.50 36.18
N ARG A 138 -23.47 -1.43 35.43
CA ARG A 138 -23.45 -2.85 35.78
C ARG A 138 -22.72 -3.11 37.10
N ASN A 139 -21.57 -2.47 37.32
CA ASN A 139 -20.79 -2.62 38.54
C ASN A 139 -21.55 -2.07 39.76
N LEU A 140 -22.20 -0.91 39.63
CA LEU A 140 -23.04 -0.34 40.69
C LEU A 140 -24.19 -1.28 41.06
N ARG A 141 -24.84 -1.90 40.06
CA ARG A 141 -25.91 -2.87 40.31
C ARG A 141 -25.38 -4.11 41.06
N LEU A 142 -24.25 -4.65 40.62
CA LEU A 142 -23.62 -5.81 41.27
C LEU A 142 -23.15 -5.49 42.69
N GLN A 143 -22.66 -4.27 42.92
CA GLN A 143 -22.28 -3.80 44.25
C GLN A 143 -23.51 -3.73 45.18
N ALA A 144 -24.62 -3.16 44.72
CA ALA A 144 -25.87 -3.13 45.49
C ALA A 144 -26.39 -4.55 45.80
N GLU A 145 -26.35 -5.46 44.81
CA GLU A 145 -26.73 -6.87 45.01
C GLU A 145 -25.83 -7.57 46.06
N ASN A 146 -24.54 -7.24 46.09
CA ASN A 146 -23.61 -7.77 47.09
C ASN A 146 -23.84 -7.18 48.47
N GLU A 147 -24.11 -5.88 48.58
CA GLU A 147 -24.45 -5.23 49.85
C GLU A 147 -25.72 -5.83 50.47
N GLU A 148 -26.74 -6.10 49.66
CA GLU A 148 -27.96 -6.77 50.14
C GLU A 148 -27.68 -8.19 50.66
N LYS A 149 -26.79 -8.94 49.99
CA LYS A 149 -26.38 -10.28 50.43
C LYS A 149 -25.57 -10.23 51.73
N ILE A 150 -24.68 -9.24 51.86
CA ILE A 150 -23.89 -9.02 53.08
C ILE A 150 -24.83 -8.70 54.24
N GLU A 151 -25.80 -7.80 54.08
CA GLU A 151 -26.76 -7.48 55.14
C GLU A 151 -27.60 -8.69 55.57
N LYS A 152 -28.02 -9.53 54.62
CA LYS A 152 -28.76 -10.76 54.91
C LYS A 152 -27.90 -11.75 55.71
N TYR A 153 -26.63 -11.90 55.34
CA TYR A 153 -25.65 -12.71 56.07
C TYR A 153 -25.44 -12.17 57.49
N ASP A 154 -25.15 -10.88 57.64
CA ASP A 154 -24.88 -10.26 58.93
C ASP A 154 -26.08 -10.32 59.88
N ARG A 155 -27.30 -10.19 59.36
CA ARG A 155 -28.54 -10.41 60.14
C ARG A 155 -28.66 -11.84 60.63
N ALA A 156 -28.38 -12.82 59.77
CA ALA A 156 -28.43 -14.24 60.15
C ALA A 156 -27.36 -14.57 61.20
N VAL A 157 -26.12 -14.11 61.00
CA VAL A 157 -25.02 -14.24 61.95
C VAL A 157 -25.36 -13.60 63.28
N SER A 158 -25.90 -12.38 63.29
CA SER A 158 -26.30 -11.68 64.51
C SER A 158 -27.36 -12.45 65.29
N GLY A 159 -28.32 -13.07 64.60
CA GLY A 159 -29.32 -13.94 65.20
C GLY A 159 -28.69 -15.18 65.85
N ILE A 160 -27.81 -15.87 65.14
CA ILE A 160 -27.09 -17.06 65.65
C ILE A 160 -26.22 -16.68 66.85
N ASN A 161 -25.47 -15.59 66.74
CA ASN A 161 -24.61 -15.08 67.80
C ASN A 161 -25.41 -14.70 69.05
N SER A 162 -26.60 -14.10 68.89
CA SER A 162 -27.49 -13.81 70.02
C SER A 162 -27.93 -15.08 70.74
N CYS A 163 -28.23 -16.16 70.00
CA CYS A 163 -28.55 -17.46 70.60
C CYS A 163 -27.34 -18.08 71.31
N LEU A 164 -26.14 -18.02 70.70
CA LEU A 164 -24.90 -18.52 71.30
C LEU A 164 -24.55 -17.78 72.59
N GLN A 165 -24.72 -16.45 72.61
CA GLN A 165 -24.54 -15.62 73.80
C GLN A 165 -25.56 -15.97 74.90
N ALA A 166 -26.82 -16.20 74.56
CA ALA A 166 -27.84 -16.64 75.52
C ALA A 166 -27.50 -18.01 76.14
N MET A 167 -26.75 -18.85 75.42
CA MET A 167 -26.21 -20.13 75.90
C MET A 167 -24.83 -20.00 76.58
N GLN A 168 -24.33 -18.77 76.79
CA GLN A 168 -23.02 -18.46 77.37
C GLN A 168 -21.79 -18.94 76.56
N LEU A 169 -21.95 -19.20 75.26
CA LEU A 169 -20.88 -19.67 74.37
C LEU A 169 -20.21 -18.50 73.63
N TYR A 170 -19.53 -17.63 74.39
CA TYR A 170 -18.93 -16.39 73.87
C TYR A 170 -17.67 -16.61 73.01
N GLU A 171 -17.01 -17.76 73.12
CA GLU A 171 -15.79 -18.08 72.35
C GLU A 171 -16.08 -18.56 70.91
N HIS A 172 -17.35 -18.78 70.55
CA HIS A 172 -17.74 -19.36 69.25
C HIS A 172 -18.61 -18.44 68.40
N LEU A 173 -18.51 -17.12 68.61
CA LEU A 173 -19.25 -16.14 67.81
C LEU A 173 -18.77 -16.15 66.35
N LEU A 174 -19.73 -16.16 65.44
CA LEU A 174 -19.50 -16.08 64.00
C LEU A 174 -19.11 -14.64 63.60
N PRO A 175 -18.24 -14.48 62.58
CA PRO A 175 -17.77 -13.17 62.14
C PRO A 175 -18.88 -12.39 61.41
N VAL A 176 -18.97 -11.10 61.70
CA VAL A 176 -19.82 -10.13 60.99
C VAL A 176 -18.93 -9.39 59.98
N ILE A 177 -19.41 -9.19 58.75
CA ILE A 177 -18.64 -8.52 57.70
C ILE A 177 -18.72 -7.01 57.94
N GLY A 178 -17.66 -6.44 58.56
CA GLY A 178 -17.62 -5.02 58.91
C GLY A 178 -17.25 -4.11 57.74
N GLN A 179 -17.39 -2.78 57.92
CA GLN A 179 -16.95 -1.79 56.92
C GLN A 179 -15.44 -1.90 56.59
N ASN A 180 -14.61 -2.39 57.51
CA ASN A 180 -13.17 -2.57 57.30
C ASN A 180 -12.80 -3.79 56.43
N ASP A 181 -13.73 -4.74 56.23
CA ASP A 181 -13.53 -5.89 55.33
C ASP A 181 -13.97 -5.55 53.89
N ARG A 182 -14.59 -4.39 53.68
CA ARG A 182 -14.96 -3.88 52.36
C ARG A 182 -13.73 -3.23 51.73
N VAL A 183 -13.15 -3.88 50.73
CA VAL A 183 -12.05 -3.30 49.95
C VAL A 183 -12.56 -2.05 49.23
N SER A 184 -12.08 -0.88 49.65
CA SER A 184 -12.26 0.39 48.94
C SER A 184 -11.52 0.26 47.61
N VAL A 185 -12.27 0.16 46.50
CA VAL A 185 -11.68 0.37 45.18
C VAL A 185 -11.67 1.88 44.99
N ASP A 186 -10.68 2.54 45.57
CA ASP A 186 -10.36 3.92 45.21
C ASP A 186 -9.88 3.89 43.75
N GLY A 187 -10.67 4.50 42.87
CA GLY A 187 -10.34 4.64 41.47
C GLY A 187 -9.22 5.64 41.28
N GLU A 188 -8.13 5.20 40.65
CA GLU A 188 -7.23 6.06 39.86
C GLU A 188 -7.79 6.23 38.44
#